data_AF-A0A9P6KZ46-F1
#
_entry.id   AF-A0A9P6KZ46-F1
#
_cell.length_a   1.000
_cell.length_b   1.000
_cell.length_c   1.000
_cell.angle_alpha   90.00
_cell.angle_beta   90.00
_cell.angle_gamma   90.00
#
_symmetry.space_group_name_H-M   'P 1'
#
loop_
_entity.id
_entity.type
_entity.pdbx_description
1 polymer ?
#
loop_
_entity_poly.entity_id
_entity_poly.type
_entity_poly.pdbx_seq_one_letter_code
_entity_poly.pdbx_strand_id
1 'polypeptide(L)'
;MPDVSKLKIKLQSIQCKTKKDIQRVIVLLNWYQEYIPNFSNKLRMVTELLKTKGENIRWTEEHTKAITKVRDELMAEIYLALLDYRKEFILQTDASDMGIGAVLLQKHGIIGYYSKKLNDTEKNYSIVEKEMLATIRGLEHFRGIVLGYHIIIFTDNTNCIHQPTKPRMKRWKILLNEYNFQLKSIKKEENSMADTLSRCFITHTKEKLI
;
A
#
# COMPACT_ATOMS: atom_id res chain seq x y z
N MET A 1 -9.19 12.66 3.79
CA MET A 1 -7.97 12.43 4.58
C MET A 1 -7.24 13.76 4.74
N PRO A 2 -6.92 14.21 5.96
CA PRO A 2 -6.15 15.45 6.15
C PRO A 2 -4.77 15.40 5.48
N ASP A 3 -4.22 16.56 5.13
CA ASP A 3 -2.94 16.66 4.40
C ASP A 3 -1.75 16.27 5.29
N VAL A 4 -1.05 15.20 4.89
CA VAL A 4 0.11 14.60 5.57
C VAL A 4 1.24 15.62 5.79
N SER A 5 1.46 16.51 4.82
CA SER A 5 2.53 17.52 4.93
C SER A 5 2.23 18.52 6.05
N LYS A 6 0.95 18.86 6.22
CA LYS A 6 0.49 19.73 7.31
C LYS A 6 0.50 19.01 8.66
N LEU A 7 0.27 17.69 8.71
CA LEU A 7 0.39 16.90 9.94
C LEU A 7 1.82 16.91 10.50
N LYS A 8 2.82 16.77 9.63
CA LYS A 8 4.24 16.75 10.03
C LYS A 8 4.62 18.02 10.77
N ILE A 9 4.28 19.18 10.19
CA ILE A 9 4.57 20.50 10.78
C ILE A 9 3.81 20.67 12.09
N LYS A 10 2.53 20.26 12.13
CA LYS A 10 1.66 20.45 13.30
C LYS A 10 2.07 19.57 14.49
N LEU A 11 2.53 18.34 14.26
CA LEU A 11 2.94 17.38 15.30
C LEU A 11 4.39 17.56 15.77
N GLN A 12 5.20 18.41 15.12
CA GLN A 12 6.62 18.61 15.44
C GLN A 12 6.88 19.58 16.60
N SER A 13 5.95 20.50 16.87
CA SER A 13 6.09 21.53 17.92
C SER A 13 4.87 21.61 18.84
N ILE A 14 4.12 20.51 18.99
CA ILE A 14 2.92 20.49 19.83
C ILE A 14 3.29 20.64 21.30
N GLN A 15 2.84 21.75 21.89
CA GLN A 15 2.73 21.96 23.33
C GLN A 15 1.27 22.27 23.63
N CYS A 16 0.55 21.29 24.17
CA CYS A 16 -0.84 21.49 24.53
C CYS A 16 -0.93 22.15 25.91
N LYS A 17 -1.46 23.38 25.96
CA LYS A 17 -1.69 24.10 27.21
C LYS A 17 -3.10 23.87 27.76
N THR A 18 -4.06 23.50 26.91
CA THR A 18 -5.46 23.32 27.29
C THR A 18 -5.99 21.94 26.94
N LYS A 19 -7.06 21.52 27.64
CA LYS A 19 -7.77 20.26 27.38
C LYS A 19 -8.31 20.18 25.95
N LYS A 20 -8.77 21.31 25.41
CA LYS A 20 -9.27 21.42 24.03
C LYS A 20 -8.17 21.16 23.00
N ASP A 21 -6.95 21.59 23.27
CA ASP A 21 -5.81 21.34 22.39
C ASP A 21 -5.47 19.85 22.35
N ILE A 22 -5.45 19.19 23.52
CA ILE A 22 -5.23 17.74 23.62
C ILE A 22 -6.31 16.97 22.85
N GLN A 23 -7.59 17.34 23.02
CA GLN A 23 -8.70 16.71 22.28
C GLN A 23 -8.56 16.88 20.77
N ARG A 24 -8.19 18.08 20.29
CA ARG A 24 -7.96 18.34 18.85
C ARG A 24 -6.86 17.47 18.28
N VAL A 25 -5.78 17.26 19.03
CA VAL A 25 -4.66 16.40 18.62
C VAL A 25 -5.06 14.94 18.59
N ILE A 26 -5.77 14.45 19.60
CA ILE A 26 -6.28 13.07 19.63
C ILE A 26 -7.25 12.83 18.48
N VAL A 27 -8.20 13.74 18.25
CA VAL A 27 -9.13 13.63 17.11
C VAL A 27 -8.37 13.59 15.79
N LEU A 28 -7.36 14.44 15.61
CA LEU A 28 -6.53 14.44 14.41
C LEU A 28 -5.79 13.12 14.22
N LEU A 29 -5.21 12.55 15.27
CA LEU A 29 -4.49 11.29 15.22
C LEU A 29 -5.42 10.08 15.04
N ASN A 30 -6.65 10.15 15.57
CA ASN A 30 -7.67 9.11 15.40
C ASN A 30 -8.03 8.89 13.93
N TRP A 31 -7.95 9.91 13.07
CA TRP A 31 -8.11 9.74 11.61
C TRP A 31 -7.08 8.79 10.99
N TYR A 32 -5.96 8.56 11.68
CA TYR A 32 -4.84 7.76 11.20
C TYR A 32 -4.54 6.55 12.09
N GLN A 33 -5.40 6.24 13.06
CA GLN A 33 -5.18 5.14 14.00
C GLN A 33 -5.01 3.78 13.29
N GLU A 34 -5.63 3.62 12.11
CA GLU A 34 -5.55 2.40 11.30
C GLU A 34 -4.15 2.14 10.73
N TYR A 35 -3.30 3.17 10.65
CA TYR A 35 -1.93 3.09 10.14
C TYR A 35 -0.89 2.96 11.26
N ILE A 36 -1.30 2.87 12.53
CA ILE A 36 -0.38 2.84 13.67
C ILE A 36 -0.68 1.64 14.57
N PRO A 37 0.19 0.62 14.63
CA PRO A 37 -0.04 -0.52 15.51
C PRO A 37 0.03 -0.09 16.98
N ASN A 38 -0.83 -0.67 17.81
CA ASN A 38 -0.92 -0.37 19.25
C ASN A 38 -1.16 1.12 19.57
N PHE A 39 -1.87 1.83 18.68
CA PHE A 39 -2.18 3.25 18.79
C PHE A 39 -2.73 3.66 20.16
N SER A 40 -3.71 2.93 20.70
CA SER A 40 -4.32 3.21 22.01
C SER A 40 -3.32 3.14 23.17
N ASN A 41 -2.35 2.21 23.11
CA ASN A 41 -1.31 2.09 24.13
C ASN A 41 -0.28 3.23 24.01
N LYS A 42 0.05 3.63 22.78
CA LYS A 42 0.98 4.74 22.50
C LYS A 42 0.41 6.10 22.88
N LEU A 43 -0.90 6.29 22.71
CA LEU A 43 -1.59 7.50 23.14
C LEU A 43 -2.09 7.47 24.59
N ARG A 44 -1.91 6.37 25.32
CA ARG A 44 -2.44 6.19 26.68
C ARG A 44 -2.08 7.36 27.59
N MET A 45 -0.79 7.73 27.62
CA MET A 45 -0.28 8.86 28.41
C MET A 45 -0.95 10.20 28.06
N VAL A 46 -1.24 10.42 26.78
CA VAL A 46 -1.90 11.65 26.29
C VAL A 46 -3.40 11.63 26.59
N THR A 47 -4.05 10.46 26.50
CA THR A 47 -5.48 10.30 26.84
C THR A 47 -5.74 10.35 28.33
N GLU A 48 -4.78 9.96 29.17
CA GLU A 48 -4.85 10.05 30.63
C GLU A 48 -4.90 11.51 31.10
N LEU A 49 -4.22 12.44 30.40
CA LEU A 49 -4.33 13.89 30.66
C LEU A 49 -5.76 14.44 30.47
N LEU A 50 -6.63 13.76 29.71
CA LEU A 50 -8.04 14.15 29.59
C LEU A 50 -8.89 13.72 30.80
N LYS A 51 -8.42 12.74 31.57
CA LYS A 51 -9.10 12.19 32.76
C LYS A 51 -8.80 13.00 34.03
N THR A 52 -7.72 13.78 34.03
CA THR A 52 -7.36 14.66 35.15
C THR A 52 -8.49 15.66 35.43
N LYS A 53 -8.95 15.72 36.68
CA LYS A 53 -9.96 16.68 37.14
C LYS A 53 -9.27 18.02 37.47
N GLY A 54 -9.73 19.11 36.83
CA GLY A 54 -9.21 20.47 37.04
C GLY A 54 -8.37 21.02 35.89
N GLU A 55 -7.95 22.28 35.98
CA GLU A 55 -7.22 23.03 34.93
C GLU A 55 -5.70 22.77 34.92
N ASN A 56 -5.18 21.99 35.88
CA ASN A 56 -3.74 21.72 36.01
C ASN A 56 -3.26 20.60 35.09
N ILE A 57 -3.37 20.80 33.78
CA ILE A 57 -2.75 19.93 32.78
C ILE A 57 -1.24 20.22 32.76
N ARG A 58 -0.44 19.28 33.27
CA ARG A 58 1.02 19.36 33.19
C ARG A 58 1.52 18.61 31.96
N TRP A 59 1.74 19.35 30.88
CA TRP A 59 2.41 18.82 29.70
C TRP A 59 3.92 18.67 29.96
N THR A 60 4.41 17.43 29.98
CA THR A 60 5.84 17.12 30.17
C THR A 60 6.51 16.72 28.86
N GLU A 61 7.84 16.71 28.82
CA GLU A 61 8.60 16.24 27.65
C GLU A 61 8.26 14.81 27.23
N GLU A 62 7.84 13.95 28.16
CA GLU A 62 7.44 12.58 27.86
C GLU A 62 6.20 12.52 26.95
N HIS A 63 5.25 13.44 27.13
CA HIS A 63 4.07 13.56 26.28
C HIS A 63 4.45 14.00 24.86
N THR A 64 5.38 14.97 24.76
CA THR A 64 5.93 15.39 23.48
C THR A 64 6.66 14.23 22.79
N LYS A 65 7.46 13.45 23.52
CA LYS A 65 8.16 12.26 22.99
C LYS A 65 7.18 11.19 22.50
N ALA A 66 6.11 10.92 23.25
CA ALA A 66 5.08 9.94 22.84
C ALA A 66 4.41 10.34 21.51
N ILE A 67 4.00 11.60 21.38
CA ILE A 67 3.38 12.11 20.13
C ILE A 67 4.38 12.15 18.99
N THR A 68 5.62 12.54 19.26
CA THR A 68 6.70 12.56 18.26
C THR A 68 6.97 11.17 17.72
N LYS A 69 6.98 10.14 18.59
CA LYS A 69 7.13 8.74 18.18
C LYS A 69 5.96 8.25 17.33
N VAL A 70 4.72 8.54 17.75
CA VAL A 70 3.50 8.22 16.97
C VAL A 70 3.52 8.92 15.61
N ARG A 71 3.97 10.18 15.56
CA ARG A 71 4.18 10.93 14.32
C ARG A 71 5.23 10.25 13.44
N ASP A 72 6.37 9.87 13.97
CA ASP A 72 7.46 9.30 13.17
C ASP A 72 7.10 7.95 12.59
N GLU A 73 6.42 7.10 13.36
CA GLU A 73 5.84 5.85 12.88
C GLU A 73 4.74 6.10 11.84
N LEU A 74 3.85 7.06 12.09
CA LEU A 74 2.82 7.44 11.13
C LEU A 74 3.42 7.99 9.84
N MET A 75 4.47 8.79 9.94
CA MET A 75 5.16 9.35 8.78
C MET A 75 5.87 8.22 8.04
N ALA A 76 6.56 7.31 8.70
CA ALA A 76 7.15 6.15 8.03
C ALA A 76 6.08 5.34 7.26
N GLU A 77 4.95 5.06 7.90
CA GLU A 77 3.85 4.31 7.29
C GLU A 77 3.14 5.09 6.16
N ILE A 78 2.97 6.40 6.32
CA ILE A 78 2.36 7.26 5.28
C ILE A 78 3.35 7.60 4.16
N TYR A 79 4.65 7.72 4.41
CA TYR A 79 5.66 7.92 3.35
C TYR A 79 5.81 6.65 2.49
N LEU A 80 5.57 5.46 3.06
CA LEU A 80 5.30 4.25 2.26
C LEU A 80 3.98 4.36 1.48
N ALA A 81 2.99 5.09 2.00
CA ALA A 81 1.68 5.30 1.38
C ALA A 81 1.55 6.54 0.45
N LEU A 82 2.59 7.36 0.26
CA LEU A 82 2.52 8.57 -0.56
C LEU A 82 2.75 8.25 -2.04
N LEU A 83 1.63 7.97 -2.72
CA LEU A 83 1.51 7.82 -4.15
C LEU A 83 2.12 9.03 -4.89
N ASP A 84 3.25 8.82 -5.55
CA ASP A 84 3.85 9.83 -6.42
C ASP A 84 3.32 9.64 -7.83
N TYR A 85 2.18 10.25 -8.14
CA TYR A 85 1.52 10.15 -9.45
C TYR A 85 2.35 10.66 -10.65
N ARG A 86 3.50 11.31 -10.39
CA ARG A 86 4.45 11.70 -11.45
C ARG A 86 5.41 10.56 -11.81
N LYS A 87 5.45 9.51 -10.99
CA LYS A 87 6.31 8.35 -11.17
C LYS A 87 5.50 7.17 -11.68
N GLU A 88 6.18 6.33 -12.44
CA GLU A 88 5.60 5.12 -13.00
C GLU A 88 5.16 4.17 -11.90
N PHE A 89 3.95 3.65 -12.06
CA PHE A 89 3.46 2.56 -11.25
C PHE A 89 4.02 1.25 -11.78
N ILE A 90 4.39 0.35 -10.88
CA ILE A 90 4.87 -0.97 -11.23
C ILE A 90 3.87 -1.97 -10.68
N LEU A 91 3.23 -2.75 -11.55
CA LEU A 91 2.38 -3.86 -11.16
C LEU A 91 3.12 -5.18 -11.39
N GLN A 92 3.40 -5.91 -10.32
CA GLN A 92 3.91 -7.26 -10.39
C GLN A 92 2.76 -8.23 -10.13
N THR A 93 2.62 -9.26 -10.96
CA THR A 93 1.54 -10.23 -10.84
C THR A 93 2.11 -11.63 -10.74
N ASP A 94 1.48 -12.46 -9.91
CA ASP A 94 1.81 -13.87 -9.76
C ASP A 94 0.53 -14.72 -9.77
N ALA A 95 0.64 -15.94 -10.28
CA ALA A 95 -0.47 -16.88 -10.38
C ALA A 95 -0.01 -18.29 -10.00
N SER A 96 -0.80 -18.92 -9.15
CA SER A 96 -0.63 -20.30 -8.70
C SER A 96 -1.86 -21.12 -9.04
N ASP A 97 -1.80 -22.43 -8.79
CA ASP A 97 -2.97 -23.28 -9.00
C ASP A 97 -4.15 -22.96 -8.08
N MET A 98 -3.88 -22.38 -6.91
CA MET A 98 -4.87 -22.12 -5.85
C MET A 98 -5.35 -20.66 -5.82
N GLY A 99 -4.53 -19.72 -6.29
CA GLY A 99 -4.77 -18.29 -6.11
C GLY A 99 -3.94 -17.43 -7.04
N ILE A 100 -4.36 -16.17 -7.15
CA ILE A 100 -3.68 -15.11 -7.90
C ILE A 100 -3.32 -13.97 -6.97
N GLY A 101 -2.23 -13.27 -7.27
CA GLY A 101 -1.77 -12.12 -6.52
C GLY A 101 -1.25 -11.00 -7.41
N ALA A 102 -1.30 -9.78 -6.90
CA ALA A 102 -0.63 -8.64 -7.51
C ALA A 102 -0.07 -7.70 -6.43
N VAL A 103 1.05 -7.05 -6.75
CA VAL A 103 1.68 -6.05 -5.90
C VAL A 103 1.83 -4.78 -6.72
N LEU A 104 1.34 -3.67 -6.19
CA LEU A 104 1.56 -2.35 -6.76
C LEU A 104 2.74 -1.70 -6.05
N LEU A 105 3.71 -1.24 -6.82
CA LEU A 105 4.93 -0.62 -6.34
C LEU A 105 5.17 0.71 -7.03
N GLN A 106 5.96 1.54 -6.38
CA GLN A 106 6.67 2.67 -6.97
C GLN A 106 8.13 2.60 -6.56
N LYS A 107 8.97 3.48 -7.13
CA LYS A 107 10.41 3.55 -6.84
C LYS A 107 10.75 3.54 -5.34
N HIS A 108 9.87 4.09 -4.49
CA HIS A 108 10.14 4.22 -3.05
C HIS A 108 9.57 3.10 -2.19
N GLY A 109 8.82 2.16 -2.77
CA GLY A 109 8.26 1.05 -1.99
C GLY A 109 6.94 0.52 -2.53
N ILE A 110 6.36 -0.36 -1.73
CA ILE A 110 5.11 -1.03 -2.04
C ILE A 110 3.95 -0.13 -1.65
N ILE A 111 3.05 0.07 -2.60
CA ILE A 111 1.82 0.86 -2.44
C ILE A 111 0.70 -0.02 -1.90
N GLY A 112 0.61 -1.27 -2.36
CA GLY A 112 -0.46 -2.17 -1.95
C GLY A 112 -0.33 -3.57 -2.51
N TYR A 113 -1.05 -4.48 -1.89
CA TYR A 113 -1.12 -5.89 -2.26
C TYR A 113 -2.56 -6.28 -2.61
N TYR A 114 -2.69 -7.19 -3.56
CA TYR A 114 -3.93 -7.84 -3.95
C TYR A 114 -3.71 -9.35 -3.94
N SER A 115 -4.64 -10.10 -3.37
CA SER A 115 -4.66 -11.56 -3.44
C SER A 115 -6.09 -12.08 -3.49
N LYS A 116 -6.30 -13.16 -4.25
CA LYS A 116 -7.60 -13.79 -4.39
C LYS A 116 -7.45 -15.30 -4.61
N LYS A 117 -8.22 -16.10 -3.85
CA LYS A 117 -8.38 -17.54 -4.11
C LYS A 117 -9.23 -17.76 -5.36
N LEU A 118 -8.79 -18.68 -6.22
CA LEU A 118 -9.54 -19.03 -7.43
C LEU A 118 -10.80 -19.83 -7.07
N ASN A 119 -11.92 -19.52 -7.74
CA ASN A 119 -13.12 -20.36 -7.65
C ASN A 119 -12.96 -21.65 -8.48
N ASP A 120 -13.87 -22.61 -8.34
CA ASP A 120 -13.72 -23.92 -8.99
C ASP A 120 -13.67 -23.85 -10.53
N THR A 121 -14.28 -22.82 -11.12
CA THR A 121 -14.17 -22.58 -12.56
C THR A 121 -12.79 -22.00 -12.91
N GLU A 122 -12.30 -21.04 -12.14
CA GLU A 122 -11.02 -20.37 -12.33
C GLU A 122 -9.82 -21.29 -12.05
N LYS A 123 -9.96 -22.27 -11.14
CA LYS A 123 -8.94 -23.30 -10.88
C LYS A 123 -8.62 -24.13 -12.12
N ASN A 124 -9.63 -24.38 -12.95
CA ASN A 124 -9.52 -25.14 -14.20
C ASN A 124 -8.92 -24.34 -15.37
N TYR A 125 -8.59 -23.07 -15.16
CA TYR A 125 -7.94 -22.26 -16.18
C TYR A 125 -6.51 -22.71 -16.42
N SER A 126 -5.99 -22.52 -17.63
CA SER A 126 -4.56 -22.75 -17.86
C SER A 126 -3.72 -21.75 -17.08
N ILE A 127 -2.45 -22.06 -16.83
CA ILE A 127 -1.52 -21.14 -16.15
C ILE A 127 -1.50 -19.76 -16.84
N VAL A 128 -1.51 -19.75 -18.16
CA VAL A 128 -1.56 -18.55 -19.02
C VAL A 128 -2.84 -17.72 -18.80
N GLU A 129 -3.98 -18.38 -18.63
CA GLU A 129 -5.24 -17.70 -18.30
C GLU A 129 -5.22 -17.15 -16.87
N LYS A 130 -4.60 -17.86 -15.92
CA LYS A 130 -4.47 -17.41 -14.52
C LYS A 130 -3.55 -16.20 -14.40
N GLU A 131 -2.44 -16.16 -15.13
CA GLU A 131 -1.52 -15.01 -15.20
C GLU A 131 -2.23 -13.75 -15.74
N MET A 132 -2.97 -13.90 -16.85
CA MET A 132 -3.74 -12.79 -17.41
C MET A 132 -4.83 -12.32 -16.44
N LEU A 133 -5.50 -13.27 -15.77
CA LEU A 133 -6.50 -12.97 -14.75
C LEU A 133 -5.89 -12.21 -13.56
N ALA A 134 -4.70 -12.59 -13.08
CA ALA A 134 -3.98 -11.90 -12.02
C ALA A 134 -3.72 -10.42 -12.38
N THR A 135 -3.28 -10.18 -13.61
CA THR A 135 -3.05 -8.82 -14.13
C THR A 135 -4.32 -7.97 -14.11
N ILE A 136 -5.41 -8.49 -14.67
CA ILE A 136 -6.67 -7.75 -14.77
C ILE A 136 -7.24 -7.47 -13.40
N ARG A 137 -7.25 -8.47 -12.52
CA ARG A 137 -7.77 -8.30 -11.16
C ARG A 137 -6.92 -7.35 -10.33
N GLY A 138 -5.60 -7.37 -10.51
CA GLY A 138 -4.71 -6.38 -9.91
C GLY A 138 -5.03 -4.95 -10.38
N LEU A 139 -5.17 -4.75 -11.69
CA LEU A 139 -5.52 -3.45 -12.26
C LEU A 139 -6.91 -2.97 -11.81
N GLU A 140 -7.92 -3.84 -11.81
CA GLU A 140 -9.26 -3.53 -11.32
C GLU A 140 -9.23 -3.11 -9.84
N HIS A 141 -8.48 -3.83 -9.02
CA HIS A 141 -8.34 -3.53 -7.59
C HIS A 141 -7.67 -2.16 -7.37
N PHE A 142 -6.58 -1.87 -8.09
CA PHE A 142 -5.85 -0.62 -7.98
C PHE A 142 -6.37 0.49 -8.90
N ARG A 143 -7.53 0.30 -9.55
CA ARG A 143 -8.05 1.23 -10.57
C ARG A 143 -8.15 2.67 -10.06
N GLY A 144 -8.58 2.88 -8.82
CA GLY A 144 -8.67 4.21 -8.21
C GLY A 144 -7.33 4.94 -8.06
N ILE A 145 -6.22 4.22 -8.15
CA ILE A 145 -4.85 4.73 -8.02
C ILE A 145 -4.19 4.90 -9.40
N VAL A 146 -4.30 3.88 -10.24
CA VAL A 146 -3.46 3.78 -11.46
C VAL A 146 -4.13 4.30 -12.73
N LEU A 147 -5.45 4.51 -12.72
CA LEU A 147 -6.17 4.97 -13.89
C LEU A 147 -5.70 6.36 -14.33
N GLY A 148 -5.39 6.50 -15.62
CA GLY A 148 -4.87 7.75 -16.21
C GLY A 148 -3.35 7.93 -16.09
N TYR A 149 -2.64 7.01 -15.43
CA TYR A 149 -1.18 7.04 -15.28
C TYR A 149 -0.50 5.92 -16.07
N HIS A 150 0.80 6.07 -16.30
CA HIS A 150 1.59 5.03 -16.96
C HIS A 150 1.98 3.92 -15.97
N ILE A 151 1.72 2.68 -16.37
CA ILE A 151 1.92 1.48 -15.55
C ILE A 151 2.89 0.53 -16.25
N ILE A 152 3.93 0.09 -15.56
CA ILE A 152 4.78 -1.01 -16.00
C ILE A 152 4.22 -2.29 -15.38
N ILE A 153 3.76 -3.20 -16.22
CA ILE A 153 3.27 -4.51 -15.78
C ILE A 153 4.38 -5.54 -16.01
N PHE A 154 4.79 -6.18 -14.92
CA PHE A 154 5.71 -7.31 -14.93
C PHE A 154 4.92 -8.61 -14.83
N THR A 155 5.13 -9.46 -15.83
CA THR A 155 4.52 -10.80 -15.91
C THR A 155 5.53 -11.79 -16.46
N ASP A 156 5.41 -13.05 -16.05
CA ASP A 156 6.22 -14.15 -16.56
C ASP A 156 5.89 -14.48 -18.02
N ASN A 157 4.71 -14.07 -18.52
CA ASN A 157 4.25 -14.40 -19.85
C ASN A 157 3.60 -13.21 -20.57
N THR A 158 4.42 -12.39 -21.22
CA THR A 158 3.92 -11.23 -21.99
C THR A 158 3.05 -11.61 -23.19
N ASN A 159 3.24 -12.82 -23.76
CA ASN A 159 2.49 -13.29 -24.92
C ASN A 159 1.00 -13.46 -24.63
N CYS A 160 0.63 -13.76 -23.37
CA CYS A 160 -0.78 -13.95 -23.00
C CYS A 160 -1.61 -12.67 -23.20
N ILE A 161 -0.99 -11.49 -23.05
CA ILE A 161 -1.65 -10.20 -23.22
C ILE A 161 -1.58 -9.73 -24.67
N HIS A 162 -0.46 -9.97 -25.37
CA HIS A 162 -0.31 -9.56 -26.77
C HIS A 162 -1.22 -10.35 -27.72
N GLN A 163 -1.25 -11.68 -27.59
CA GLN A 163 -1.93 -12.58 -28.53
C GLN A 163 -2.88 -13.54 -27.79
N PRO A 164 -4.02 -13.03 -27.28
CA PRO A 164 -4.99 -13.87 -26.59
C PRO A 164 -5.63 -14.89 -27.54
N THR A 165 -5.43 -16.17 -27.26
CA THR A 165 -5.93 -17.27 -28.09
C THR A 165 -7.41 -17.58 -27.84
N LYS A 166 -7.85 -17.53 -26.57
CA LYS A 166 -9.21 -17.87 -26.17
C LYS A 166 -10.17 -16.67 -26.21
N PRO A 167 -11.47 -16.86 -26.51
CA PRO A 167 -12.47 -15.78 -26.51
C PRO A 167 -12.53 -14.98 -25.20
N ARG A 168 -12.36 -15.65 -24.05
CA ARG A 168 -12.31 -15.02 -22.73
C ARG A 168 -11.14 -14.05 -22.61
N MET A 169 -9.94 -14.48 -22.99
CA MET A 169 -8.73 -13.65 -22.98
C MET A 169 -8.86 -12.45 -23.93
N LYS A 170 -9.58 -12.60 -25.06
CA LYS A 170 -9.87 -11.48 -25.96
C LYS A 170 -10.76 -10.42 -25.28
N ARG A 171 -11.79 -10.83 -24.53
CA ARG A 171 -12.63 -9.90 -23.74
C ARG A 171 -11.83 -9.18 -22.67
N TRP A 172 -10.97 -9.91 -21.99
CA TRP A 172 -10.04 -9.39 -21.00
C TRP A 172 -9.05 -8.37 -21.57
N LYS A 173 -8.54 -8.59 -22.79
CA LYS A 173 -7.68 -7.63 -23.47
C LYS A 173 -8.38 -6.29 -23.72
N ILE A 174 -9.69 -6.29 -23.97
CA ILE A 174 -10.46 -5.05 -24.13
C ILE A 174 -10.45 -4.22 -22.83
N LEU A 175 -10.50 -4.87 -21.66
CA LEU A 175 -10.41 -4.17 -20.36
C LEU A 175 -9.03 -3.52 -20.17
N LEU A 176 -7.97 -4.17 -20.65
CA LEU A 176 -6.62 -3.61 -20.56
C LEU A 176 -6.46 -2.32 -21.37
N ASN A 177 -7.24 -2.12 -22.43
CA ASN A 177 -7.19 -0.89 -23.24
C ASN A 177 -7.61 0.37 -22.46
N GLU A 178 -8.28 0.22 -21.31
CA GLU A 178 -8.60 1.36 -20.44
C GLU A 178 -7.32 1.94 -19.76
N TYR A 179 -6.26 1.14 -19.67
CA TYR A 179 -5.04 1.49 -18.96
C TYR A 179 -3.91 1.86 -19.92
N ASN A 180 -3.11 2.86 -19.56
CA ASN A 180 -1.86 3.16 -20.24
C ASN A 180 -0.75 2.31 -19.61
N PHE A 181 -0.40 1.19 -20.24
CA PHE A 181 0.60 0.27 -19.69
C PHE A 181 1.69 -0.15 -20.68
N GLN A 182 2.85 -0.50 -20.13
CA GLN A 182 3.95 -1.17 -20.81
C GLN A 182 4.14 -2.57 -20.21
N LEU A 183 4.23 -3.59 -21.05
CA LEU A 183 4.57 -4.94 -20.61
C LEU A 183 6.08 -5.14 -20.57
N LYS A 184 6.56 -5.72 -19.47
CA LYS A 184 7.95 -6.19 -19.34
C LYS A 184 7.96 -7.64 -18.87
N SER A 185 8.70 -8.48 -19.60
CA SER A 185 8.92 -9.87 -19.20
C SER A 185 9.93 -9.92 -18.07
N ILE A 186 9.64 -10.67 -17.02
CA ILE A 186 10.62 -10.95 -15.98
C ILE A 186 11.59 -12.01 -16.53
N LYS A 187 12.71 -11.60 -17.14
CA LYS A 187 13.81 -12.54 -17.39
C LYS A 187 14.46 -12.85 -16.05
N LYS A 188 14.37 -14.10 -15.60
CA LYS A 188 14.93 -14.59 -14.32
C LYS A 188 16.42 -14.27 -14.10
N GLU A 189 17.17 -13.94 -15.16
CA GLU A 189 18.63 -13.74 -15.12
C GLU A 189 19.07 -12.25 -15.09
N GLU A 190 18.27 -11.29 -15.56
CA GLU A 190 18.60 -9.84 -15.54
C GLU A 190 17.99 -9.16 -14.32
N ASN A 191 18.28 -9.73 -13.16
CA ASN A 191 17.87 -9.23 -11.88
C ASN A 191 18.94 -8.23 -11.39
N SER A 192 18.93 -7.01 -11.91
CA SER A 192 19.72 -5.90 -11.33
C SER A 192 18.80 -4.90 -10.65
N MET A 193 17.76 -4.44 -11.37
CA MET A 193 16.74 -3.52 -10.83
C MET A 193 15.71 -4.24 -9.95
N ALA A 194 15.19 -5.36 -10.43
CA ALA A 194 14.26 -6.19 -9.65
C ALA A 194 14.97 -6.89 -8.49
N ASP A 195 16.29 -7.10 -8.55
CA ASP A 195 17.07 -7.72 -7.46
C ASP A 195 17.44 -6.70 -6.37
N THR A 196 17.62 -5.43 -6.72
CA THR A 196 17.77 -4.35 -5.74
C THR A 196 16.45 -4.08 -4.99
N LEU A 197 15.30 -4.23 -5.65
CA LEU A 197 13.98 -4.10 -5.02
C LEU A 197 13.50 -5.40 -4.33
N SER A 198 13.86 -6.57 -4.86
CA SER A 198 13.57 -7.91 -4.33
C SER A 198 14.37 -8.21 -3.06
N ARG A 199 15.68 -7.91 -3.04
CA ARG A 199 16.56 -8.20 -1.89
C ARG A 199 16.23 -7.38 -0.65
N CYS A 200 15.49 -6.28 -0.80
CA CYS A 200 14.99 -5.52 0.35
C CYS A 200 13.58 -5.96 0.82
N PHE A 201 12.76 -6.60 -0.02
CA PHE A 201 11.32 -6.75 0.32
C PHE A 201 10.69 -8.12 0.04
N ILE A 202 11.27 -8.98 -0.81
CA ILE A 202 10.71 -10.32 -1.09
C ILE A 202 11.19 -11.37 -0.06
N THR A 203 12.31 -11.13 0.63
CA THR A 203 12.84 -12.04 1.67
C THR A 203 11.94 -12.20 2.89
N HIS A 204 10.98 -11.30 3.12
CA HIS A 204 9.95 -11.45 4.17
C HIS A 204 8.63 -12.08 3.71
N THR A 205 8.46 -12.36 2.41
CA THR A 205 7.13 -12.71 1.85
C THR A 205 6.96 -14.21 1.57
N LYS A 206 8.03 -15.01 1.55
CA LYS A 206 7.90 -16.47 1.35
C LYS A 206 7.21 -17.22 2.51
N GLU A 207 7.09 -16.62 3.69
CA GLU A 207 6.44 -17.27 4.85
C GLU A 207 4.92 -17.03 4.95
N LYS A 208 4.32 -16.20 4.10
CA LYS A 208 2.91 -15.81 4.26
C LYS A 208 2.00 -15.95 3.02
N LEU A 209 2.48 -16.61 1.98
CA LEU A 209 1.66 -16.92 0.81
C LEU A 209 1.31 -18.42 0.74
N ILE A 210 0.60 -18.91 1.77
CA ILE A 210 -0.33 -20.06 1.73
C ILE A 210 -1.50 -19.75 2.67
#